data_AF-A0A7S3XU70-F1
#
_entry.id   AF-A0A7S3XU70-F1
#
_cell.length_a   1.000
_cell.length_b   1.000
_cell.length_c   1.000
_cell.angle_alpha   90.00
_cell.angle_beta   90.00
_cell.angle_gamma   90.00
#
_symmetry.space_group_name_H-M   'P 1'
#
loop_
_entity.id
_entity.type
_entity.pdbx_description
1 polymer ?
#
loop_
_entity_poly.entity_id
_entity_poly.type
_entity_poly.pdbx_seq_one_letter_code
_entity_poly.pdbx_strand_id
1 'polypeptide(L)'
;ALGISIQKPHPQNIQAHNLRMSRHAAAPNGSYKSSSLEHQLATLGLSRGDAEYPEGGRLDRNTISRVESAQVLSKKLMDREKYKQDMLEGDKQKRAKAYKNRQQKAQNWERRLQKSPFLVDLVGETERIDEENRVRLAREYRRQREAAARQEQAKNEIILKALTEQSDLDALRAEKRAIMEEERRIKALIDIEKTKAHRKQDLIAAQLAERHRHATKKEYRRQDFQDALAKHLEEEASALRRKLAVPPRPQETFEEYEAHNYMG
;
A
#
# COMPACT_ATOMS: atom_id res chain seq x y z
N ALA A 1 -39.02 12.58 -37.53
CA ALA A 1 -38.58 12.41 -38.93
C ALA A 1 -37.41 13.34 -39.18
N LEU A 2 -36.18 12.83 -39.10
CA LEU A 2 -34.95 13.58 -39.42
C LEU A 2 -34.18 12.74 -40.44
N GLY A 3 -34.31 13.10 -41.72
CA GLY A 3 -33.65 12.42 -42.82
C GLY A 3 -32.22 12.92 -42.97
N ILE A 4 -31.25 12.10 -42.60
CA ILE A 4 -29.84 12.34 -42.90
C ILE A 4 -29.56 11.70 -44.26
N SER A 5 -29.48 12.54 -45.29
CA SER A 5 -29.07 12.15 -46.65
C SER A 5 -27.57 11.88 -46.66
N ILE A 6 -27.19 10.61 -46.78
CA ILE A 6 -25.80 10.18 -46.91
C ILE A 6 -25.47 10.09 -48.39
N GLN A 7 -24.83 11.14 -48.93
CA GLN A 7 -24.24 11.11 -50.26
C GLN A 7 -23.10 10.09 -50.31
N LYS A 8 -23.20 9.11 -51.20
CA LYS A 8 -22.13 8.15 -51.48
C LYS A 8 -21.03 8.81 -52.32
N PRO A 9 -19.74 8.67 -51.98
CA PRO A 9 -18.65 9.19 -52.80
C PRO A 9 -18.49 8.38 -54.10
N HIS A 10 -18.28 9.11 -55.19
CA HIS A 10 -18.16 8.62 -56.56
C HIS A 10 -16.79 7.94 -56.79
N PRO A 11 -16.71 6.72 -57.36
CA PRO A 11 -15.45 6.02 -57.58
C PRO A 11 -14.83 6.44 -58.92
N GLN A 12 -14.35 7.67 -59.03
CA GLN A 12 -13.59 8.13 -60.21
C GLN A 12 -12.42 9.03 -59.82
N ASN A 13 -11.50 8.57 -58.95
CA ASN A 13 -10.19 9.24 -58.84
C ASN A 13 -9.07 8.43 -58.15
N ILE A 14 -8.85 7.17 -58.52
CA ILE A 14 -7.74 6.37 -57.95
C ILE A 14 -6.58 6.14 -58.95
N GLN A 15 -6.73 6.53 -60.22
CA GLN A 15 -5.69 6.27 -61.23
C GLN A 15 -4.65 7.39 -61.43
N ALA A 16 -4.79 8.57 -60.81
CA ALA A 16 -3.93 9.71 -61.14
C ALA A 16 -2.80 10.02 -60.13
N HIS A 17 -2.64 9.29 -59.02
CA HIS A 17 -1.74 9.71 -57.94
C HIS A 17 -0.39 8.98 -57.82
N ASN A 18 -0.07 8.04 -58.71
CA ASN A 18 1.19 7.29 -58.67
C ASN A 18 2.22 7.67 -59.75
N LEU A 19 2.01 8.77 -60.47
CA LEU A 19 2.89 9.20 -61.57
C LEU A 19 3.73 10.47 -61.28
N ARG A 20 3.80 10.94 -60.01
CA ARG A 20 4.44 12.23 -59.68
C ARG A 20 5.68 12.16 -58.78
N MET A 21 6.33 11.00 -58.65
CA MET A 21 7.55 10.85 -57.84
C MET A 21 8.58 9.96 -58.53
N SER A 22 9.02 10.33 -59.74
CA SER A 22 10.25 9.77 -60.33
C SER A 22 10.74 10.64 -61.49
N ARG A 23 11.08 11.90 -61.21
CA ARG A 23 11.92 12.73 -62.09
C ARG A 23 13.13 13.24 -61.32
N HIS A 24 13.93 12.32 -60.81
CA HIS A 24 15.36 12.59 -60.67
C HIS A 24 16.03 11.86 -61.82
N ALA A 25 16.45 12.65 -62.82
CA ALA A 25 17.25 12.18 -63.92
C ALA A 25 18.47 11.45 -63.36
N ALA A 26 18.60 10.16 -63.69
CA ALA A 26 19.85 9.44 -63.49
C ALA A 26 20.89 10.13 -64.38
N ALA A 27 21.83 10.83 -63.77
CA ALA A 27 23.00 11.33 -64.47
C ALA A 27 23.73 10.14 -65.11
N PRO A 28 24.28 10.29 -66.33
CA PRO A 28 24.99 9.22 -67.01
C PRO A 28 26.20 8.76 -66.16
N ASN A 29 26.19 7.48 -65.78
CA ASN A 29 27.25 6.79 -65.04
C ASN A 29 28.50 6.64 -65.90
N GLY A 30 29.27 7.71 -66.06
CA GLY A 30 30.38 7.71 -67.00
C GLY A 30 31.56 8.61 -66.65
N SER A 31 31.79 9.01 -65.39
CA SER A 31 33.06 9.69 -65.02
C SER A 31 33.32 9.83 -63.50
N TYR A 32 32.75 8.99 -62.63
CA TYR A 32 32.86 9.21 -61.18
C TYR A 32 34.11 8.58 -60.53
N LYS A 33 34.86 7.73 -61.25
CA LYS A 33 36.02 7.02 -60.70
C LYS A 33 37.21 7.95 -60.40
N SER A 34 37.50 8.92 -61.27
CA SER A 34 38.54 9.92 -61.03
C SER A 34 38.11 10.95 -59.98
N SER A 35 36.86 11.43 -60.07
CA SER A 35 36.30 12.43 -59.16
C SER A 35 36.24 11.99 -57.70
N SER A 36 35.91 10.72 -57.41
CA SER A 36 35.79 10.24 -56.03
C SER A 36 37.15 10.15 -55.33
N LEU A 37 38.18 9.67 -56.03
CA LEU A 37 39.53 9.59 -55.48
C LEU A 37 40.18 10.98 -55.36
N GLU A 38 39.98 11.86 -56.35
CA GLU A 38 40.42 13.26 -56.29
C GLU A 38 39.75 14.03 -55.13
N HIS A 39 38.45 13.82 -54.91
CA HIS A 39 37.74 14.44 -53.79
C HIS A 39 38.24 13.92 -52.43
N GLN A 40 38.59 12.63 -52.33
CA GLN A 40 39.13 12.03 -51.11
C GLN A 40 40.57 12.47 -50.83
N LEU A 41 41.41 12.57 -51.85
CA LEU A 41 42.74 13.16 -51.74
C LEU A 41 42.66 14.63 -51.28
N ALA A 42 41.77 15.41 -51.89
CA ALA A 42 41.53 16.79 -51.51
C ALA A 42 41.01 16.94 -50.07
N THR A 43 40.15 16.03 -49.60
CA THR A 43 39.65 16.01 -48.22
C THR A 43 40.78 15.75 -47.20
N LEU A 44 41.81 15.01 -47.60
CA LEU A 44 43.01 14.73 -46.81
C LEU A 44 44.14 15.76 -47.02
N GLY A 45 43.85 16.84 -47.76
CA GLY A 45 44.80 17.92 -48.04
C GLY A 45 45.92 17.54 -49.01
N LEU A 46 45.69 16.53 -49.87
CA LEU A 46 46.63 16.05 -50.87
C LEU A 46 46.16 16.43 -52.28
N SER A 47 47.08 16.92 -53.10
CA SER A 47 46.88 17.10 -54.53
C SER A 47 47.08 15.78 -55.27
N ARG A 48 46.49 15.66 -56.47
CA ARG A 48 46.74 14.53 -57.37
C ARG A 48 48.24 14.36 -57.69
N GLY A 49 48.99 15.47 -57.74
CA GLY A 49 50.44 15.46 -57.94
C GLY A 49 51.24 14.93 -56.74
N ASP A 50 50.67 14.93 -55.53
CA ASP A 50 51.33 14.38 -54.34
C ASP A 50 51.21 12.84 -54.25
N ALA A 51 50.30 12.26 -55.03
CA ALA A 51 50.15 10.82 -55.18
C ALA A 51 51.06 10.24 -56.29
N GLU A 52 51.60 11.10 -57.15
CA GLU A 52 52.60 10.73 -58.15
C GLU A 52 53.99 10.87 -57.51
N TYR A 53 54.80 9.81 -57.60
CA TYR A 53 56.17 9.84 -57.07
C TYR A 53 56.95 10.94 -57.79
N PRO A 54 57.54 11.93 -57.09
CA PRO A 54 58.37 12.93 -57.74
C PRO A 54 59.61 12.23 -58.34
N GLU A 55 59.94 12.52 -59.59
CA GLU A 55 61.17 12.05 -60.23
C GLU A 55 62.39 12.48 -59.39
N GLY A 56 62.90 11.56 -58.57
CA GLY A 56 64.14 11.74 -57.78
C GLY A 56 63.98 12.03 -56.28
N GLY A 57 62.77 12.00 -55.69
CA GLY A 57 62.58 12.30 -54.25
C GLY A 57 61.89 11.19 -53.45
N ARG A 58 62.40 10.88 -52.25
CA ARG A 58 61.69 10.04 -51.27
C ARG A 58 60.49 10.83 -50.72
N LEU A 59 59.28 10.35 -50.97
CA LEU A 59 58.06 10.87 -50.34
C LEU A 59 58.16 10.73 -48.82
N ASP A 60 57.68 11.75 -48.10
CA ASP A 60 57.62 11.71 -46.65
C ASP A 60 56.71 10.56 -46.19
N ARG A 61 57.08 9.84 -45.13
CA ARG A 61 56.36 8.62 -44.70
C ARG A 61 54.88 8.92 -44.42
N ASN A 62 54.58 10.14 -43.98
CA ASN A 62 53.25 10.64 -43.71
C ASN A 62 52.40 10.84 -44.97
N THR A 63 52.99 11.23 -46.11
CA THR A 63 52.23 11.43 -47.36
C THR A 63 51.87 10.10 -47.99
N ILE A 64 52.80 9.13 -47.97
CA ILE A 64 52.56 7.75 -48.41
C ILE A 64 51.37 7.14 -47.66
N SER A 65 51.37 7.21 -46.32
CA SER A 65 50.27 6.67 -45.51
C SER A 65 48.92 7.35 -45.78
N ARG A 66 48.91 8.64 -46.12
CA ARG A 66 47.68 9.37 -46.47
C ARG A 66 47.16 8.99 -47.86
N VAL A 67 48.05 8.81 -48.84
CA VAL A 67 47.67 8.33 -50.19
C VAL A 67 47.14 6.89 -50.13
N GLU A 68 47.80 6.01 -49.39
CA GLU A 68 47.33 4.64 -49.14
C GLU A 68 45.96 4.65 -48.44
N SER A 69 45.78 5.52 -47.44
CA SER A 69 44.49 5.68 -46.76
C SER A 69 43.39 6.17 -47.70
N ALA A 70 43.69 7.10 -48.61
CA ALA A 70 42.75 7.58 -49.63
C ALA A 70 42.36 6.48 -50.62
N GLN A 71 43.31 5.66 -51.07
CA GLN A 71 43.03 4.52 -51.95
C GLN A 71 42.16 3.46 -51.27
N VAL A 72 42.44 3.14 -49.99
CA VAL A 72 41.64 2.19 -49.21
C VAL A 72 40.22 2.72 -48.99
N LEU A 73 40.07 4.01 -48.68
CA LEU A 73 38.76 4.65 -48.53
C LEU A 73 37.97 4.63 -49.85
N SER A 74 38.62 4.91 -50.98
CA SER A 74 37.98 4.93 -52.29
C SER A 74 37.46 3.55 -52.68
N LYS A 75 38.28 2.51 -52.46
CA LYS A 75 37.87 1.12 -52.67
C LYS A 75 36.67 0.75 -51.79
N LYS A 76 36.71 1.07 -50.49
CA LYS A 76 35.61 0.80 -49.55
C LYS A 76 34.32 1.53 -49.93
N LEU A 77 34.41 2.74 -50.47
CA LEU A 77 33.25 3.50 -50.94
C LEU A 77 32.66 2.88 -52.21
N MET A 78 33.48 2.45 -53.18
CA MET A 78 33.01 1.73 -54.36
C MET A 78 32.32 0.41 -53.99
N ASP A 79 32.90 -0.36 -53.07
CA ASP A 79 32.31 -1.60 -52.59
C ASP A 79 30.96 -1.34 -51.90
N ARG A 80 30.87 -0.26 -51.11
CA ARG A 80 29.62 0.17 -50.46
C ARG A 80 28.56 0.61 -51.47
N GLU A 81 28.95 1.35 -52.50
CA GLU A 81 28.05 1.80 -53.57
C GLU A 81 27.53 0.63 -54.39
N LYS A 82 28.40 -0.31 -54.75
CA LYS A 82 28.03 -1.55 -55.42
C LYS A 82 27.05 -2.36 -54.59
N TYR A 83 27.35 -2.57 -53.30
CA TYR A 83 26.44 -3.28 -52.39
C TYR A 83 25.08 -2.59 -52.25
N LYS A 84 25.08 -1.25 -52.20
CA LYS A 84 23.85 -0.45 -52.18
C LYS A 84 23.05 -0.63 -53.48
N GLN A 85 23.69 -0.63 -54.64
CA GLN A 85 23.03 -0.88 -55.93
C GLN A 85 22.45 -2.28 -55.99
N ASP A 86 23.21 -3.31 -55.62
CA ASP A 86 22.75 -4.71 -55.57
C ASP A 86 21.53 -4.88 -54.65
N MET A 87 21.54 -4.19 -53.49
CA MET A 87 20.40 -4.18 -52.56
C MET A 87 19.15 -3.54 -53.18
N LEU A 88 19.31 -2.37 -53.84
CA LEU A 88 18.22 -1.68 -54.50
C LEU A 88 17.63 -2.48 -55.67
N GLU A 89 18.48 -3.14 -56.44
CA GLU A 89 18.06 -4.02 -57.53
C GLU A 89 17.33 -5.26 -57.00
N GLY A 90 17.85 -5.89 -55.93
CA GLY A 90 17.20 -7.01 -55.26
C GLY A 90 15.80 -6.65 -54.75
N ASP A 91 15.65 -5.47 -54.14
CA ASP A 91 14.35 -4.99 -53.68
C ASP A 91 13.39 -4.69 -54.83
N LYS A 92 13.88 -4.11 -55.93
CA LYS A 92 13.08 -3.88 -57.14
C LYS A 92 12.58 -5.20 -57.72
N GLN A 93 13.43 -6.22 -57.80
CA GLN A 93 13.06 -7.56 -58.29
C GLN A 93 12.06 -8.24 -57.36
N LYS A 94 12.25 -8.17 -56.03
CA LYS A 94 11.30 -8.70 -55.04
C LYS A 94 9.92 -8.04 -55.18
N ARG A 95 9.87 -6.71 -55.32
CA ARG A 95 8.62 -5.97 -55.53
C ARG A 95 7.95 -6.37 -56.85
N ALA A 96 8.72 -6.47 -57.94
CA ALA A 96 8.19 -6.90 -59.24
C ALA A 96 7.62 -8.33 -59.19
N LYS A 97 8.32 -9.27 -58.53
CA LYS A 97 7.85 -10.64 -58.33
C LYS A 97 6.59 -10.69 -57.46
N ALA A 98 6.56 -9.95 -56.35
CA ALA A 98 5.38 -9.84 -55.50
C ALA A 98 4.17 -9.29 -56.26
N TYR A 99 4.36 -8.27 -57.10
CA TYR A 99 3.32 -7.69 -57.95
C TYR A 99 2.79 -8.71 -58.98
N LYS A 100 3.68 -9.40 -59.71
CA LYS A 100 3.30 -10.47 -60.64
C LYS A 100 2.53 -11.59 -59.94
N ASN A 101 2.98 -12.03 -58.76
CA ASN A 101 2.30 -13.05 -57.97
C ASN A 101 0.90 -12.59 -57.52
N ARG A 102 0.74 -11.32 -57.13
CA ARG A 102 -0.58 -10.75 -56.80
C ARG A 102 -1.50 -10.77 -58.02
N GLN A 103 -1.03 -10.33 -59.18
CA GLN A 103 -1.81 -10.37 -60.42
C GLN A 103 -2.19 -11.79 -60.82
N GLN A 104 -1.27 -12.74 -60.78
CA GLN A 104 -1.55 -14.14 -61.09
C GLN A 104 -2.57 -14.74 -60.12
N LYS A 105 -2.46 -14.44 -58.82
CA LYS A 105 -3.48 -14.82 -57.84
C LYS A 105 -4.83 -14.21 -58.20
N ALA A 106 -4.91 -12.91 -58.45
CA ALA A 106 -6.15 -12.24 -58.81
C ALA A 106 -6.80 -12.85 -60.07
N GLN A 107 -6.01 -13.13 -61.12
CA GLN A 107 -6.51 -13.80 -62.33
C GLN A 107 -6.95 -15.25 -62.07
N ASN A 108 -6.22 -16.00 -61.23
CA ASN A 108 -6.62 -17.36 -60.87
C ASN A 108 -7.91 -17.35 -60.05
N TRP A 109 -8.09 -16.36 -59.17
CA TRP A 109 -9.33 -16.15 -58.43
C TRP A 109 -10.47 -15.78 -59.38
N GLU A 110 -10.26 -14.83 -60.28
CA GLU A 110 -11.23 -14.44 -61.31
C GLU A 110 -11.67 -15.63 -62.16
N ARG A 111 -10.73 -16.46 -62.64
CA ARG A 111 -11.04 -17.69 -63.39
C ARG A 111 -11.83 -18.72 -62.57
N ARG A 112 -11.57 -18.83 -61.26
CA ARG A 112 -12.31 -19.72 -60.36
C ARG A 112 -13.72 -19.19 -60.09
N LEU A 113 -13.87 -17.88 -59.93
CA LEU A 113 -15.15 -17.19 -59.75
C LEU A 113 -16.01 -17.22 -61.02
N GLN A 114 -15.42 -17.05 -62.21
CA GLN A 114 -16.12 -17.16 -63.50
C GLN A 114 -16.71 -18.56 -63.76
N LYS A 115 -16.14 -19.60 -63.14
CA LYS A 115 -16.63 -20.99 -63.21
C LYS A 115 -17.47 -21.40 -62.00
N SER A 116 -17.68 -20.51 -61.04
CA SER A 116 -18.48 -20.80 -59.85
C SER A 116 -19.96 -20.72 -60.22
N PRO A 117 -20.74 -21.82 -60.08
CA PRO A 117 -22.19 -21.81 -60.31
C PRO A 117 -22.95 -21.06 -59.22
N PHE A 118 -22.26 -20.63 -58.16
CA PHE A 118 -22.83 -19.81 -57.10
C PHE A 118 -22.46 -18.35 -57.37
N LEU A 119 -23.45 -17.51 -57.67
CA LEU A 119 -23.39 -16.05 -57.77
C LEU A 119 -23.08 -15.36 -56.42
N VAL A 120 -22.58 -16.12 -55.44
CA VAL A 120 -22.33 -15.68 -54.08
C VAL A 120 -20.86 -15.31 -53.98
N ASP A 121 -20.60 -14.03 -53.67
CA ASP A 121 -19.26 -13.54 -53.39
C ASP A 121 -18.78 -14.09 -52.03
N LEU A 122 -18.14 -15.27 -52.08
CA LEU A 122 -17.60 -15.94 -50.91
C LEU A 122 -16.49 -15.10 -50.24
N VAL A 123 -15.77 -14.28 -50.99
CA VAL A 123 -14.69 -13.45 -50.46
C VAL A 123 -15.27 -12.29 -49.65
N GLY A 124 -16.27 -11.60 -50.21
CA GLY A 124 -17.02 -10.56 -49.50
C GLY A 124 -17.67 -11.07 -48.22
N GLU A 125 -18.22 -12.29 -48.24
CA GLU A 125 -18.83 -12.88 -47.04
C GLU A 125 -17.78 -13.25 -45.98
N THR A 126 -16.62 -13.78 -46.38
CA THR A 126 -15.51 -14.03 -45.44
C THR A 126 -14.97 -12.74 -44.83
N GLU A 127 -14.81 -11.67 -45.63
CA GLU A 127 -14.35 -10.36 -45.15
C GLU A 127 -15.36 -9.74 -44.18
N ARG A 128 -16.67 -9.90 -44.45
CA ARG A 128 -17.74 -9.49 -43.55
C ARG A 128 -17.67 -10.22 -42.21
N ILE A 129 -17.49 -11.55 -42.24
CA ILE A 129 -17.38 -12.39 -41.03
C ILE A 129 -16.12 -12.01 -40.24
N ASP A 130 -14.99 -11.80 -40.90
CA ASP A 130 -13.73 -11.41 -40.27
C ASP A 130 -13.85 -10.05 -39.57
N GLU A 131 -14.48 -9.07 -40.22
CA GLU A 131 -14.72 -7.76 -39.62
C GLU A 131 -15.72 -7.83 -38.46
N GLU A 132 -16.80 -8.62 -38.58
CA GLU A 132 -17.75 -8.83 -37.49
C GLU A 132 -17.06 -9.47 -36.27
N ASN A 133 -16.24 -10.50 -36.49
CA ASN A 133 -15.48 -11.16 -35.44
C ASN A 133 -14.46 -10.21 -34.81
N ARG A 134 -13.78 -9.40 -35.62
CA ARG A 134 -12.84 -8.39 -35.12
C ARG A 134 -13.54 -7.40 -34.19
N VAL A 135 -14.69 -6.88 -34.60
CA VAL A 135 -15.50 -5.95 -33.79
C VAL A 135 -16.03 -6.64 -32.53
N ARG A 136 -16.49 -7.89 -32.63
CA ARG A 136 -16.98 -8.69 -31.50
C ARG A 136 -15.88 -8.90 -30.45
N LEU A 137 -14.71 -9.38 -30.87
CA LEU A 137 -13.56 -9.59 -30.01
C LEU A 137 -13.08 -8.29 -29.36
N ALA A 138 -13.03 -7.19 -30.11
CA ALA A 138 -12.67 -5.88 -29.55
C ALA A 138 -13.65 -5.42 -28.46
N ARG A 139 -14.96 -5.64 -28.65
CA ARG A 139 -16.00 -5.33 -27.65
C ARG A 139 -15.92 -6.23 -26.43
N GLU A 140 -15.65 -7.53 -26.61
CA GLU A 140 -15.46 -8.48 -25.51
C GLU A 140 -14.22 -8.14 -24.70
N TYR A 141 -13.10 -7.87 -25.35
CA TYR A 141 -11.87 -7.45 -24.69
C TYR A 141 -12.05 -6.17 -23.88
N ARG A 142 -12.76 -5.18 -24.43
CA ARG A 142 -13.11 -3.95 -23.71
C ARG A 142 -13.94 -4.24 -22.46
N ARG A 143 -15.00 -5.05 -22.59
CA ARG A 143 -15.84 -5.47 -21.45
C ARG A 143 -15.05 -6.22 -20.39
N GLN A 144 -14.15 -7.12 -20.80
CA GLN A 144 -13.26 -7.84 -19.88
C GLN A 144 -12.32 -6.89 -19.14
N ARG A 145 -11.71 -5.91 -19.82
CA ARG A 145 -10.87 -4.89 -19.17
C ARG A 145 -11.65 -4.04 -18.17
N GLU A 146 -12.84 -3.59 -18.53
CA GLU A 146 -13.70 -2.80 -17.63
C GLU A 146 -14.16 -3.62 -16.42
N ALA A 147 -14.42 -4.92 -16.58
CA ALA A 147 -14.74 -5.81 -15.48
C ALA A 147 -13.54 -6.07 -14.57
N ALA A 148 -12.35 -6.30 -15.14
CA ALA A 148 -11.12 -6.49 -14.39
C ALA A 148 -10.73 -5.24 -13.59
N ALA A 149 -10.84 -4.05 -14.21
CA ALA A 149 -10.59 -2.78 -13.53
C ALA A 149 -11.55 -2.57 -12.34
N ARG A 150 -12.83 -2.89 -12.51
CA ARG A 150 -13.81 -2.82 -11.40
C ARG A 150 -13.50 -3.82 -10.29
N GLN A 151 -13.07 -5.04 -10.62
CA GLN A 151 -12.64 -6.02 -9.62
C GLN A 151 -11.40 -5.56 -8.85
N GLU A 152 -10.44 -4.94 -9.53
CA GLU A 152 -9.24 -4.39 -8.91
C GLU A 152 -9.58 -3.22 -7.99
N GLN A 153 -10.45 -2.31 -8.43
CA GLN A 153 -10.97 -1.22 -7.60
C GLN A 153 -11.66 -1.76 -6.34
N ALA A 154 -12.57 -2.71 -6.48
CA ALA A 154 -13.27 -3.31 -5.35
C ALA A 154 -12.31 -4.02 -4.37
N LYS A 155 -11.28 -4.72 -4.87
CA LYS A 155 -10.23 -5.32 -4.03
C LYS A 155 -9.48 -4.26 -3.25
N ASN A 156 -9.07 -3.18 -3.92
CA ASN A 156 -8.34 -2.09 -3.28
C ASN A 156 -9.20 -1.38 -2.23
N GLU A 157 -10.48 -1.15 -2.50
CA GLU A 157 -11.42 -0.59 -1.52
C GLU A 157 -11.58 -1.47 -0.28
N ILE A 158 -11.71 -2.78 -0.45
CA ILE A 158 -11.79 -3.74 0.67
C ILE A 158 -10.50 -3.70 1.50
N ILE A 159 -9.34 -3.68 0.85
CA ILE A 159 -8.05 -3.62 1.54
C ILE A 159 -7.92 -2.30 2.31
N LEU A 160 -8.23 -1.17 1.68
CA LEU A 160 -8.17 0.14 2.32
C LEU A 160 -9.10 0.20 3.53
N LYS A 161 -10.33 -0.31 3.39
CA LYS A 161 -11.29 -0.39 4.48
C LYS A 161 -10.79 -1.27 5.63
N ALA A 162 -10.23 -2.43 5.33
CA ALA A 162 -9.66 -3.32 6.34
C ALA A 162 -8.47 -2.69 7.08
N LEU A 163 -7.62 -1.93 6.37
CA LEU A 163 -6.51 -1.21 6.98
C LEU A 163 -6.99 -0.08 7.90
N THR A 164 -8.01 0.67 7.51
CA THR A 164 -8.61 1.71 8.36
C THR A 164 -9.33 1.10 9.56
N GLU A 165 -10.10 0.02 9.37
CA GLU A 165 -10.77 -0.67 10.47
C GLU A 165 -9.75 -1.22 11.49
N GLN A 166 -8.61 -1.74 11.01
CA GLN A 166 -7.55 -2.20 11.89
C GLN A 166 -6.90 -1.06 12.68
N SER A 167 -6.61 0.09 12.07
CA SER A 167 -6.09 1.25 12.79
C SER A 167 -7.09 1.77 13.84
N ASP A 168 -8.38 1.77 13.52
CA ASP A 168 -9.43 2.20 14.44
C ASP A 168 -9.55 1.25 15.64
N LEU A 169 -9.48 -0.07 15.40
CA LEU A 169 -9.47 -1.07 16.47
C LEU A 169 -8.25 -0.92 17.38
N ASP A 170 -7.09 -0.62 16.83
CA ASP A 170 -5.87 -0.43 17.63
C ASP A 170 -5.92 0.88 18.45
N ALA A 171 -6.52 1.95 17.91
CA ALA A 171 -6.82 3.17 18.68
C ALA A 171 -7.77 2.88 19.85
N LEU A 172 -8.89 2.18 19.61
CA LEU A 172 -9.82 1.77 20.66
C LEU A 172 -9.18 0.87 21.73
N ARG A 173 -8.27 -0.02 21.32
CA ARG A 173 -7.49 -0.85 22.27
C ARG A 173 -6.54 0.00 23.11
N ALA A 174 -5.91 1.01 22.52
CA ALA A 174 -5.05 1.93 23.26
C ALA A 174 -5.86 2.75 24.28
N GLU A 175 -7.00 3.30 23.87
CA GLU A 175 -7.92 4.02 24.76
C GLU A 175 -8.42 3.12 25.89
N LYS A 176 -8.83 1.88 25.60
CA LYS A 176 -9.23 0.92 26.63
C LYS A 176 -8.12 0.66 27.64
N ARG A 177 -6.86 0.53 27.20
CA ARG A 177 -5.71 0.37 28.11
C ARG A 177 -5.53 1.61 28.99
N ALA A 178 -5.59 2.80 28.40
CA ALA A 178 -5.48 4.06 29.15
C ALA A 178 -6.60 4.20 30.20
N ILE A 179 -7.84 3.86 29.85
CA ILE A 179 -8.97 3.86 30.80
C ILE A 179 -8.73 2.87 31.94
N MET A 180 -8.32 1.63 31.64
CA MET A 180 -8.04 0.63 32.69
C MET A 180 -6.90 1.06 33.63
N GLU A 181 -5.88 1.74 33.11
CA GLU A 181 -4.78 2.29 33.91
C GLU A 181 -5.27 3.40 34.84
N GLU A 182 -6.11 4.30 34.34
CA GLU A 182 -6.70 5.37 35.15
C GLU A 182 -7.70 4.83 36.18
N GLU A 183 -8.51 3.81 35.84
CA GLU A 183 -9.38 3.10 36.78
C GLU A 183 -8.59 2.43 37.91
N ARG A 184 -7.49 1.75 37.58
CA ARG A 184 -6.58 1.15 38.58
C ARG A 184 -5.98 2.22 39.48
N ARG A 185 -5.57 3.36 38.91
CA ARG A 185 -5.04 4.51 39.66
C ARG A 185 -6.09 5.09 40.61
N ILE A 186 -7.30 5.34 40.12
CA ILE A 186 -8.41 5.88 40.93
C ILE A 186 -8.77 4.90 42.06
N LYS A 187 -8.85 3.60 41.76
CA LYS A 187 -9.09 2.58 42.79
C LYS A 187 -8.00 2.58 43.87
N ALA A 188 -6.73 2.67 43.47
CA ALA A 188 -5.62 2.76 44.42
C ALA A 188 -5.71 4.02 45.29
N LEU A 189 -6.10 5.17 44.72
CA LEU A 189 -6.34 6.40 45.48
C LEU A 189 -7.48 6.24 46.48
N ILE A 190 -8.60 5.64 46.07
CA ILE A 190 -9.74 5.35 46.96
C ILE A 190 -9.33 4.41 48.10
N ASP A 191 -8.54 3.38 47.82
CA ASP A 191 -8.08 2.44 48.85
C ASP A 191 -7.13 3.14 49.86
N ILE A 192 -6.27 4.05 49.40
CA ILE A 192 -5.45 4.91 50.27
C ILE A 192 -6.33 5.84 51.13
N GLU A 193 -7.40 6.40 50.56
CA GLU A 193 -8.33 7.26 51.31
C GLU A 193 -9.12 6.49 52.37
N LYS A 194 -9.61 5.29 52.03
CA LYS A 194 -10.32 4.41 52.98
C LYS A 194 -9.43 4.01 54.15
N THR A 195 -8.19 3.59 53.88
CA THR A 195 -7.23 3.23 54.93
C THR A 195 -6.89 4.42 55.82
N LYS A 196 -6.76 5.64 55.26
CA LYS A 196 -6.61 6.88 56.05
C LYS A 196 -7.83 7.18 56.92
N ALA A 197 -9.05 6.96 56.41
CA ALA A 197 -10.29 7.18 57.15
C ALA A 197 -10.39 6.23 58.36
N HIS A 198 -10.12 4.93 58.16
CA HIS A 198 -10.11 3.94 59.24
C HIS A 198 -9.06 4.26 60.29
N ARG A 199 -7.85 4.72 59.91
CA ARG A 199 -6.81 5.11 60.86
C ARG A 199 -7.29 6.16 61.87
N LYS A 200 -8.08 7.13 61.44
CA LYS A 200 -8.67 8.14 62.34
C LYS A 200 -9.71 7.52 63.27
N GLN A 201 -10.57 6.66 62.74
CA GLN A 201 -11.60 5.96 63.52
C GLN A 201 -10.96 5.02 64.56
N ASP A 202 -9.96 4.23 64.16
CA ASP A 202 -9.20 3.33 65.02
C ASP A 202 -8.49 4.09 66.14
N LEU A 203 -7.91 5.25 65.83
CA LEU A 203 -7.28 6.12 66.83
C LEU A 203 -8.29 6.66 67.85
N ILE A 204 -9.48 7.08 67.40
CA ILE A 204 -10.56 7.54 68.29
C ILE A 204 -11.06 6.37 69.15
N ALA A 205 -11.29 5.20 68.57
CA ALA A 205 -11.72 4.00 69.28
C ALA A 205 -10.70 3.56 70.32
N ALA A 206 -9.40 3.60 69.99
CA ALA A 206 -8.32 3.31 70.93
C ALA A 206 -8.31 4.29 72.11
N GLN A 207 -8.46 5.59 71.86
CA GLN A 207 -8.55 6.61 72.91
C GLN A 207 -9.76 6.42 73.82
N LEU A 208 -10.93 6.08 73.26
CA LEU A 208 -12.13 5.79 74.04
C LEU A 208 -11.97 4.53 74.87
N ALA A 209 -11.38 3.47 74.32
CA ALA A 209 -11.10 2.23 75.03
C ALA A 209 -10.09 2.44 76.17
N GLU A 210 -9.06 3.26 75.96
CA GLU A 210 -8.10 3.63 77.01
C GLU A 210 -8.79 4.40 78.15
N ARG A 211 -9.62 5.41 77.81
CA ARG A 211 -10.42 6.14 78.81
C ARG A 211 -11.34 5.20 79.59
N HIS A 212 -12.02 4.27 78.91
CA HIS A 212 -12.88 3.29 79.56
C HIS A 212 -12.08 2.39 80.50
N ARG A 213 -10.91 1.88 80.07
CA ARG A 213 -10.01 1.08 80.93
C ARG A 213 -9.55 1.85 82.17
N HIS A 214 -9.24 3.14 82.03
CA HIS A 214 -8.87 3.97 83.17
C HIS A 214 -10.05 4.21 84.13
N ALA A 215 -11.24 4.47 83.58
CA ALA A 215 -12.46 4.65 84.35
C ALA A 215 -12.81 3.38 85.14
N THR A 216 -12.86 2.22 84.48
CA THR A 216 -13.16 0.93 85.13
C THR A 216 -12.11 0.56 86.17
N LYS A 217 -10.82 0.81 85.90
CA LYS A 217 -9.75 0.60 86.90
C LYS A 217 -9.92 1.50 88.12
N LYS A 218 -10.32 2.75 87.93
CA LYS A 218 -10.58 3.70 89.02
C LYS A 218 -11.81 3.28 89.83
N GLU A 219 -12.87 2.85 89.16
CA GLU A 219 -14.09 2.31 89.79
C GLU A 219 -13.79 1.04 90.57
N TYR A 220 -13.04 0.10 89.99
CA TYR A 220 -12.61 -1.11 90.67
C TYR A 220 -11.83 -0.80 91.95
N ARG A 221 -10.87 0.14 91.90
CA ARG A 221 -10.14 0.58 93.10
C ARG A 221 -11.07 1.22 94.14
N ARG A 222 -12.07 1.97 93.70
CA ARG A 222 -13.06 2.59 94.59
C ARG A 222 -13.93 1.53 95.25
N GLN A 223 -14.39 0.53 94.49
CA GLN A 223 -15.17 -0.60 95.01
C GLN A 223 -14.35 -1.41 96.00
N ASP A 224 -13.12 -1.79 95.63
CA ASP A 224 -12.20 -2.54 96.51
C ASP A 224 -11.93 -1.79 97.83
N PHE A 225 -11.75 -0.46 97.77
CA PHE A 225 -11.64 0.37 98.97
C PHE A 225 -12.94 0.40 99.79
N GLN A 226 -14.10 0.52 99.14
CA GLN A 226 -15.40 0.49 99.80
C GLN A 226 -15.65 -0.87 100.49
N ASP A 227 -15.31 -1.97 99.83
CA ASP A 227 -15.45 -3.33 100.36
C ASP A 227 -14.50 -3.56 101.55
N ALA A 228 -13.25 -3.08 101.46
CA ALA A 228 -12.30 -3.14 102.57
C ALA A 228 -12.78 -2.29 103.77
N LEU A 229 -13.31 -1.09 103.51
CA LEU A 229 -13.89 -0.22 104.54
C LEU A 229 -15.11 -0.89 105.20
N ALA A 230 -16.00 -1.48 104.40
CA ALA A 230 -17.18 -2.19 104.90
C ALA A 230 -16.79 -3.36 105.80
N LYS A 231 -15.83 -4.19 105.38
CA LYS A 231 -15.29 -5.29 106.21
C LYS A 231 -14.70 -4.77 107.51
N HIS A 232 -13.92 -3.70 107.49
CA HIS A 232 -13.35 -3.10 108.70
C HIS A 232 -14.44 -2.59 109.66
N LEU A 233 -15.46 -1.90 109.13
CA LEU A 233 -16.59 -1.43 109.93
C LEU A 233 -17.40 -2.60 110.50
N GLU A 234 -17.59 -3.69 109.75
CA GLU A 234 -18.22 -4.92 110.24
C GLU A 234 -17.42 -5.58 111.35
N GLU A 235 -16.09 -5.67 111.20
CA GLU A 235 -15.19 -6.17 112.22
C GLU A 235 -15.25 -5.31 113.49
N GLU A 236 -15.16 -3.98 113.38
CA GLU A 236 -15.32 -3.05 114.49
C GLU A 236 -16.69 -3.19 115.16
N ALA A 237 -17.77 -3.25 114.40
CA ALA A 237 -19.12 -3.43 114.92
C ALA A 237 -19.25 -4.78 115.65
N SER A 238 -18.65 -5.85 115.13
CA SER A 238 -18.63 -7.17 115.77
C SER A 238 -17.82 -7.16 117.07
N ALA A 239 -16.67 -6.46 117.10
CA ALA A 239 -15.84 -6.32 118.29
C ALA A 239 -16.53 -5.47 119.37
N LEU A 240 -17.20 -4.38 118.99
CA LEU A 240 -18.03 -3.57 119.87
C LEU A 240 -19.21 -4.37 120.43
N ARG A 241 -19.90 -5.16 119.59
CA ARG A 241 -20.98 -6.07 120.05
C ARG A 241 -20.48 -7.08 121.08
N ARG A 242 -19.31 -7.70 120.84
CA ARG A 242 -18.66 -8.61 121.80
C ARG A 242 -18.32 -7.91 123.12
N LYS A 243 -17.81 -6.68 123.06
CA LYS A 243 -17.41 -5.89 124.26
C LYS A 243 -18.62 -5.38 125.06
N LEU A 244 -19.73 -5.05 124.41
CA LEU A 244 -20.91 -4.44 125.02
C LEU A 244 -22.04 -5.44 125.36
N ALA A 245 -21.84 -6.75 125.12
CA ALA A 245 -22.82 -7.82 125.37
C ALA A 245 -24.21 -7.58 124.75
N VAL A 246 -24.26 -6.95 123.57
CA VAL A 246 -25.51 -6.66 122.85
C VAL A 246 -25.93 -7.89 122.04
N PRO A 247 -27.17 -8.42 122.19
CA PRO A 247 -27.65 -9.57 121.42
C PRO A 247 -27.71 -9.26 119.92
N PRO A 248 -27.51 -10.27 119.03
CA PRO A 248 -27.58 -10.06 117.59
C PRO A 248 -28.96 -9.52 117.20
N ARG A 249 -28.99 -8.59 116.23
CA ARG A 249 -30.28 -8.14 115.66
C ARG A 249 -31.03 -9.37 115.13
N PRO A 250 -32.32 -9.55 115.49
CA PRO A 250 -33.15 -10.57 114.87
C PRO A 250 -33.17 -10.33 113.35
N GLN A 251 -33.15 -11.42 112.57
CA GLN A 251 -33.06 -11.39 111.10
C GLN A 251 -34.33 -10.85 110.40
N GLU A 252 -35.36 -10.47 111.16
CA GLU A 252 -36.60 -9.93 110.63
C GLU A 252 -36.46 -8.42 110.38
N THR A 253 -35.93 -8.06 109.22
CA THR A 253 -36.08 -6.69 108.71
C THR A 253 -37.47 -6.53 108.10
N PHE A 254 -38.15 -5.45 108.50
CA PHE A 254 -39.45 -4.96 108.03
C PHE A 254 -39.65 -4.95 106.49
N GLU A 255 -38.58 -5.04 105.70
CA GLU A 255 -38.58 -5.08 104.23
C GLU A 255 -39.10 -6.42 103.65
N GLU A 256 -38.97 -7.55 104.35
CA GLU A 256 -39.56 -8.83 103.88
C GLU A 256 -41.08 -8.87 104.04
N TYR A 257 -41.64 -8.05 104.94
CA TYR A 257 -43.09 -7.93 105.12
C TYR A 257 -43.77 -7.18 103.96
N GLU A 258 -43.04 -6.31 103.24
CA GLU A 258 -43.56 -5.67 102.01
C GLU A 258 -43.52 -6.62 100.81
N ALA A 259 -42.47 -7.43 100.65
CA ALA A 259 -42.38 -8.40 99.57
C ALA A 259 -43.47 -9.50 99.64
N HIS A 260 -43.91 -9.87 100.84
CA HIS A 260 -45.00 -10.84 101.01
C HIS A 260 -46.41 -10.25 100.82
N ASN A 261 -46.57 -8.93 100.87
CA ASN A 261 -47.86 -8.24 100.68
C ASN A 261 -48.10 -7.72 99.24
N TYR A 262 -47.13 -7.84 98.33
CA TYR A 262 -47.25 -7.41 96.93
C TYR A 262 -47.33 -8.57 95.91
N MET A 263 -47.45 -9.81 96.37
CA MET A 263 -47.65 -11.03 95.55
C MET A 263 -48.94 -11.80 95.96
N GLY A 264 -49.98 -11.07 96.38
CA GLY A 264 -51.34 -11.57 96.61
C GLY A 264 -52.36 -10.77 95.82
#